data_AF-A0A6B3FXX5-F1
#
_entry.id   AF-A0A6B3FXX5-F1
#
_cell.length_a   1.000
_cell.length_b   1.000
_cell.length_c   1.000
_cell.angle_alpha   90.00
_cell.angle_beta   90.00
_cell.angle_gamma   90.00
#
_symmetry.space_group_name_H-M   'P 1'
#
loop_
_entity.id
_entity.type
_entity.pdbx_description
1 polymer ?
#
loop_
_entity_poly.entity_id
_entity_poly.type
_entity_poly.pdbx_seq_one_letter_code
_entity_poly.pdbx_strand_id
1 'polypeptide(L)' 'DIADIVSRRTGIPVSQLTAGEKEKLLKLEEEMHARIVGQDEAVTAVSEAVRRNRAGMGDPNRPVGSFLFLGPTGVG' A
#
# COMPACT_ATOMS: atom_id res chain seq x y z
N ASP A 1 8.13 6.02 -19.65
CA ASP A 1 7.90 5.55 -18.28
C ASP A 1 9.12 4.89 -17.66
N ILE A 2 9.41 5.19 -16.39
CA ILE A 2 10.52 4.54 -15.65
C ILE A 2 10.33 3.02 -15.60
N ALA A 3 9.08 2.54 -15.52
CA ALA A 3 8.73 1.12 -15.54
C ALA A 3 9.20 0.41 -16.83
N ASP A 4 9.06 1.04 -18.00
CA ASP A 4 9.56 0.47 -19.27
C ASP A 4 11.08 0.40 -19.32
N ILE A 5 11.77 1.39 -18.74
CA ILE A 5 13.24 1.43 -18.69
C ILE A 5 13.76 0.33 -17.76
N VAL A 6 13.12 0.15 -16.60
CA VAL A 6 13.46 -0.90 -15.63
C VAL A 6 13.15 -2.28 -16.21
N SER A 7 11.99 -2.46 -16.85
CA SER A 7 11.59 -3.72 -17.50
C SER A 7 12.58 -4.16 -18.59
N ARG A 8 13.02 -3.23 -19.45
CA ARG A 8 14.04 -3.51 -20.48
C ARG A 8 15.41 -3.87 -19.88
N ARG A 9 15.77 -3.32 -18.71
CA ARG A 9 17.05 -3.60 -18.04
C ARG A 9 17.06 -4.93 -17.30
N THR A 10 15.95 -5.34 -16.70
CA THR A 10 15.86 -6.57 -15.88
C THR A 10 15.29 -7.76 -16.64
N GLY A 11 14.69 -7.54 -17.81
CA GLY A 11 14.02 -8.58 -18.59
C GLY A 11 12.67 -9.01 -18.01
N ILE A 12 12.21 -8.37 -16.92
CA ILE A 12 10.94 -8.68 -16.27
C ILE A 12 9.84 -7.84 -16.94
N PRO A 13 8.80 -8.45 -17.53
CA PRO A 13 7.68 -7.72 -18.13
C PRO A 13 7.01 -6.76 -17.14
N VAL A 14 6.68 -5.55 -17.58
CA VAL A 14 5.91 -4.57 -16.77
C VAL A 14 4.60 -5.16 -16.23
N SER A 15 3.96 -6.04 -16.99
CA SER A 15 2.76 -6.78 -16.57
C SER A 15 3.02 -7.75 -15.40
N GLN A 16 4.20 -8.36 -15.33
CA GLN A 16 4.59 -9.23 -14.20
C GLN A 16 4.98 -8.41 -12.96
N LEU A 17 5.65 -7.27 -13.15
CA LEU A 17 5.93 -6.33 -12.06
C LEU A 17 4.63 -5.82 -11.41
N THR A 18 3.64 -5.48 -12.24
CA THR A 18 2.31 -5.01 -11.77
C THR A 18 1.44 -6.12 -11.17
N ALA A 19 1.55 -7.36 -11.65
CA ALA A 19 0.84 -8.51 -11.07
C ALA A 19 1.28 -8.80 -9.62
N GLY A 20 2.60 -8.80 -9.36
CA GLY A 20 3.13 -9.00 -8.01
C GLY A 20 2.77 -7.85 -7.06
N GLU A 21 2.75 -6.61 -7.54
CA GLU A 21 2.25 -5.47 -6.75
C GLU A 21 0.77 -5.62 -6.41
N LYS A 22 -0.06 -6.07 -7.35
CA LYS A 22 -1.50 -6.30 -7.10
C LYS A 22 -1.72 -7.35 -6.03
N GLU A 23 -0.99 -8.45 -6.06
CA GLU A 23 -1.10 -9.50 -5.03
C GLU A 23 -0.69 -8.99 -3.65
N LYS A 24 0.40 -8.22 -3.57
CA LYS A 24 0.82 -7.56 -2.32
C LYS A 24 -0.24 -6.62 -1.77
N LEU A 25 -0.95 -5.89 -2.63
CA LEU A 25 -2.03 -4.99 -2.22
C LEU A 25 -3.26 -5.73 -1.69
N LEU A 26 -3.56 -6.91 -2.23
CA LEU A 26 -4.65 -7.77 -1.73
C LEU A 26 -4.35 -8.34 -0.33
N LYS A 27 -3.08 -8.64 -0.06
CA LYS A 27 -2.61 -9.18 1.22
C LYS A 27 -2.16 -8.11 2.23
N LEU A 28 -2.26 -6.82 1.87
CA LEU A 28 -1.65 -5.73 2.65
C LEU A 28 -2.07 -5.71 4.12
N GLU A 29 -3.36 -5.93 4.41
CA GLU A 29 -3.87 -5.94 5.79
C GLU A 29 -3.31 -7.13 6.59
N GLU A 30 -3.29 -8.32 5.97
CA GLU A 30 -2.73 -9.54 6.58
C GLU A 30 -1.23 -9.36 6.90
N GLU A 31 -0.47 -8.79 5.96
CA GLU A 31 0.95 -8.49 6.13
C GLU A 31 1.19 -7.45 7.24
N MET A 32 0.29 -6.47 7.41
CA MET A 32 0.36 -5.52 8.52
C MET A 32 0.06 -6.21 9.86
N HIS A 33 -0.95 -7.09 9.90
CA HIS A 33 -1.30 -7.85 11.10
C HIS A 33 -0.26 -8.88 11.53
N ALA A 34 0.63 -9.30 10.63
CA ALA A 34 1.79 -10.11 10.99
C ALA A 34 2.74 -9.39 11.97
N ARG A 35 2.65 -8.05 12.08
CA ARG A 35 3.48 -7.22 12.97
C ARG A 35 2.68 -6.36 13.94
N ILE A 36 1.44 -6.04 13.61
CA ILE A 36 0.56 -5.17 14.39
C ILE A 36 -0.54 -6.04 14.99
N VAL A 37 -0.55 -6.14 16.32
CA VAL A 37 -1.56 -6.90 17.05
C VAL A 37 -2.74 -5.99 17.37
N GLY A 38 -3.93 -6.36 16.91
CA GLY A 38 -5.13 -5.54 17.02
C GLY A 38 -5.07 -4.31 16.10
N GLN A 39 -5.62 -3.19 16.56
CA GLN A 39 -5.68 -1.92 15.81
C GLN A 39 -6.38 -2.04 14.45
N ASP A 40 -7.39 -2.91 14.36
CA ASP A 40 -8.06 -3.28 13.10
C ASP A 40 -8.52 -2.05 12.31
N GLU A 41 -9.14 -1.07 12.98
CA GLU A 41 -9.60 0.16 12.35
C GLU A 41 -8.46 0.96 11.69
N ALA A 42 -7.33 1.11 12.38
CA ALA A 42 -6.18 1.84 11.86
C ALA A 42 -5.54 1.10 10.69
N VAL A 43 -5.40 -0.23 10.80
CA VAL A 43 -4.84 -1.09 9.74
C VAL A 43 -5.72 -1.04 8.49
N THR A 44 -7.04 -1.17 8.63
CA THR A 44 -8.00 -1.06 7.52
C THR A 44 -7.95 0.33 6.88
N ALA A 45 -7.96 1.41 7.67
CA ALA A 45 -7.96 2.78 7.15
C ALA A 45 -6.70 3.09 6.32
N VAL A 46 -5.53 2.66 6.79
CA VAL A 46 -4.27 2.81 6.06
C VAL A 46 -4.28 1.97 4.79
N SER A 47 -4.70 0.71 4.88
CA SER A 47 -4.73 -0.21 3.74
C SER A 47 -5.68 0.26 2.64
N GLU A 48 -6.84 0.81 3.00
CA GLU A 48 -7.76 1.42 2.05
C GLU A 48 -7.17 2.63 1.34
N ALA A 49 -6.50 3.53 2.05
CA ALA A 49 -5.89 4.71 1.43
C ALA A 49 -4.82 4.32 0.41
N VAL A 50 -3.98 3.32 0.75
CA VAL A 50 -2.96 2.78 -0.16
C VAL A 50 -3.61 2.15 -1.39
N ARG A 51 -4.66 1.32 -1.21
CA ARG A 51 -5.40 0.70 -2.33
C ARG A 51 -6.05 1.74 -3.24
N ARG A 52 -6.74 2.75 -2.66
CA ARG A 52 -7.37 3.83 -3.43
C ARG A 52 -6.36 4.60 -4.27
N ASN A 53 -5.22 4.97 -3.68
CA ASN A 53 -4.19 5.70 -4.41
C ASN A 53 -3.59 4.86 -5.54
N ARG A 54 -3.30 3.58 -5.29
CA ARG A 54 -2.79 2.66 -6.33
C ARG A 54 -3.81 2.37 -7.44
N ALA A 55 -5.10 2.45 -7.14
CA ALA A 55 -6.17 2.37 -8.13
C ALA A 55 -6.39 3.67 -8.92
N GLY A 56 -5.60 4.73 -8.67
CA GLY A 56 -5.75 6.02 -9.32
C GLY A 56 -6.98 6.81 -8.85
N MET A 57 -7.57 6.44 -7.71
CA MET A 57 -8.75 7.10 -7.13
C MET A 57 -8.38 8.24 -6.16
N GLY A 58 -7.10 8.59 -6.06
CA GLY A 58 -6.61 9.68 -5.23
C GLY A 58 -6.33 10.95 -6.03
N ASP A 59 -6.40 12.12 -5.38
CA ASP A 59 -5.99 13.40 -5.97
C ASP A 59 -4.45 13.44 -6.10
N PRO A 60 -3.89 13.65 -7.31
CA PRO A 60 -2.44 13.70 -7.51
C PRO A 60 -1.76 14.88 -6.80
N ASN A 61 -2.50 15.90 -6.37
CA ASN A 61 -1.98 17.07 -5.67
C ASN A 61 -2.03 16.94 -4.14
N ARG A 62 -2.44 15.76 -3.62
CA ARG A 62 -2.59 15.52 -2.18
C ARG A 62 -1.81 14.28 -1.73
N PRO A 63 -1.44 14.21 -0.44
CA PRO A 63 -0.87 12.99 0.12
C PRO A 63 -1.82 11.78 -0.06
N VAL A 64 -1.23 10.59 -0.18
CA VAL A 64 -1.96 9.30 -0.28
C VAL A 64 -2.98 9.12 0.84
N GLY A 65 -2.61 9.52 2.06
CA GLY A 65 -3.48 9.55 3.24
C GLY A 65 -2.88 10.46 4.30
N SER A 66 -3.74 11.00 5.15
CA SER A 66 -3.37 11.79 6.33
C SER A 66 -4.15 11.22 7.51
N PHE A 67 -3.42 10.80 8.53
CA PHE A 67 -3.97 10.08 9.68
C PHE A 67 -3.48 10.72 10.97
N LEU A 68 -4.37 10.77 11.97
CA LEU A 68 -4.03 11.12 13.34
C LEU A 68 -4.44 9.94 14.23
N PHE A 69 -3.44 9.23 14.77
CA PHE A 69 -3.67 8.15 15.72
C PHE A 69 -3.47 8.67 17.14
N LEU A 70 -4.44 8.40 18.00
CA LEU A 70 -4.45 8.82 19.40
C LEU A 70 -4.61 7.59 20.29
N GLY A 71 -3.94 7.57 21.44
CA GLY A 71 -4.02 6.47 22.38
C GLY A 71 -3.03 6.60 23.54
N PRO A 72 -3.12 5.72 24.56
CA PRO A 72 -2.16 5.66 25.64
C PRO A 72 -0.78 5.22 25.13
N THR A 73 0.27 5.39 25.95
CA THR A 73 1.62 4.95 25.59
C THR A 73 1.72 3.42 25.47
N GLY A 74 2.44 2.92 24.47
CA GLY A 74 2.80 1.50 24.34
C GLY A 74 1.79 0.62 23.58
N VAL A 75 0.91 1.22 22.74
CA VAL A 75 -0.16 0.50 22.02
C VAL A 75 -0.01 0.46 20.49
N GLY A 76 1.18 0.81 19.98
CA GLY A 76 1.53 0.79 18.56
C GLY A 76 2.56 -0.28 18.24
#